data_AF-A0A960D374-F1
#
_entry.id   AF-A0A960D374-F1
#
_cell.length_a   1.000
_cell.length_b   1.000
_cell.length_c   1.000
_cell.angle_alpha   90.00
_cell.angle_beta   90.00
_cell.angle_gamma   90.00
#
_symmetry.space_group_name_H-M   'P 1'
#
loop_
_entity.id
_entity.type
_entity.pdbx_description
1 polymer ?
#
loop_
_entity_poly.entity_id
_entity_poly.type
_entity_poly.pdbx_seq_one_letter_code
_entity_poly.pdbx_strand_id
1 'polypeptide(L)'
;MNLSTLIRQHWAALRALLVLTVVVGIGYPLLIWLVAQIPGLKDKADGSIIELNGKPVASSLIGQLFTDDKGNPLPQYFQSRPSAAGAGYDPLST
;
A
#
# COMPACT_ATOMS: atom_id res chain seq x y z
N MET A 1 36.55 23.26 20.21
CA MET A 1 36.55 22.14 19.23
C MET A 1 37.08 22.65 17.91
N ASN A 2 37.96 21.91 17.23
CA ASN A 2 38.60 22.38 16.00
C ASN A 2 37.69 22.17 14.78
N LEU A 3 37.53 23.20 13.95
CA LEU A 3 36.64 23.21 12.77
C LEU A 3 36.84 22.00 11.84
N SER A 4 38.08 21.54 11.68
CA SER A 4 38.43 20.35 10.88
C SER A 4 37.82 19.05 11.42
N THR A 5 37.75 18.89 12.74
CA THR A 5 37.13 17.73 13.38
C THR A 5 35.62 17.74 13.17
N LEU A 6 34.98 18.91 13.28
CA LEU A 6 33.54 19.08 13.04
C LEU A 6 33.18 18.69 11.61
N ILE A 7 33.90 19.23 10.62
CA ILE A 7 33.67 18.94 9.19
C ILE A 7 33.81 17.45 8.91
N ARG A 8 34.88 16.81 9.41
CA ARG A 8 35.12 15.37 9.21
C ARG A 8 34.00 14.51 9.79
N GLN A 9 33.53 14.84 10.99
CA GLN A 9 32.45 14.09 11.66
C GLN A 9 31.12 14.22 10.92
N HIS A 10 30.71 15.43 10.56
CA HIS A 10 29.45 15.66 9.86
C HIS A 10 29.45 15.06 8.46
N TRP A 11 30.59 15.07 7.78
CA TRP A 11 30.73 14.42 6.48
C TRP A 11 30.62 12.90 6.56
N ALA A 12 31.21 12.27 7.58
CA ALA A 12 31.04 10.84 7.83
C ALA A 12 29.57 10.50 8.15
N ALA A 13 28.91 11.32 8.97
CA ALA A 13 27.49 11.17 9.29
C ALA A 13 26.60 11.31 8.06
N LEU A 14 26.84 12.31 7.20
CA LEU A 14 26.08 12.51 5.97
C LEU A 14 26.25 11.33 5.00
N ARG A 15 27.46 10.78 4.85
CA ARG A 15 27.69 9.58 4.04
C ARG A 15 26.92 8.38 4.58
N ALA A 16 26.99 8.14 5.89
CA ALA A 16 26.26 7.05 6.51
C ALA A 16 24.74 7.21 6.31
N LEU A 17 24.22 8.43 6.49
CA LEU A 17 22.83 8.76 6.23
C LEU A 17 22.44 8.42 4.79
N LEU A 18 23.18 8.91 3.80
CA LEU A 18 22.89 8.67 2.38
C LEU A 18 22.93 7.19 2.02
N VAL A 19 23.95 6.46 2.50
CA VAL A 19 24.07 5.01 2.26
C VAL A 19 22.87 4.29 2.86
N LEU A 20 22.52 4.57 4.12
CA LEU A 20 21.39 3.92 4.76
C LEU A 20 20.07 4.30 4.09
N THR A 21 19.87 5.55 3.67
CA THR A 21 18.70 5.97 2.90
C THR A 21 18.55 5.18 1.60
N VAL A 22 19.64 4.97 0.86
CA VAL A 22 19.60 4.15 -0.36
C VAL A 22 19.31 2.69 -0.03
N VAL A 23 19.96 2.12 0.99
CA VAL A 23 19.76 0.72 1.37
C VAL A 23 18.32 0.47 1.81
N VAL A 24 17.77 1.29 2.69
CA VAL A 24 16.43 1.06 3.27
C VAL A 24 15.29 1.66 2.43
N GLY A 25 15.57 2.71 1.66
CA GLY A 25 14.58 3.39 0.82
C GLY A 25 14.48 2.86 -0.60
N ILE A 26 15.54 2.21 -1.12
CA ILE A 26 15.57 1.66 -2.48
C ILE A 26 15.88 0.17 -2.45
N GLY A 27 16.99 -0.22 -1.82
CA GLY A 27 17.44 -1.61 -1.80
C GLY A 27 16.42 -2.56 -1.20
N TYR A 28 15.94 -2.25 0.00
CA TYR A 28 14.96 -3.08 0.70
C TYR A 28 13.60 -3.18 -0.03
N PRO A 29 12.94 -2.07 -0.44
CA PRO A 29 11.67 -2.16 -1.17
C PRO A 29 11.78 -2.95 -2.47
N LEU A 30 12.86 -2.76 -3.24
CA LEU A 30 13.07 -3.52 -4.49
C LEU A 30 13.29 -5.00 -4.23
N LEU A 31 14.06 -5.35 -3.19
CA LEU A 31 14.28 -6.75 -2.82
C LEU A 31 12.95 -7.42 -2.44
N ILE A 32 12.15 -6.77 -1.60
CA ILE A 32 10.84 -7.31 -1.18
C ILE A 32 9.89 -7.41 -2.37
N TRP A 33 9.84 -6.40 -3.23
CA TRP A 33 9.02 -6.43 -4.44
C TRP A 33 9.42 -7.59 -5.37
N LEU A 34 10.72 -7.85 -5.55
CA LEU A 34 11.19 -8.97 -6.37
C LEU A 34 10.80 -10.32 -5.77
N VAL A 35 10.96 -10.49 -4.46
CA VAL A 35 10.51 -11.70 -3.74
C VAL A 35 9.01 -11.90 -3.91
N ALA A 36 8.23 -10.82 -3.90
CA ALA A 36 6.78 -10.89 -4.07
C ALA A 36 6.34 -11.41 -5.45
N GLN A 37 7.21 -11.33 -6.48
CA GLN A 37 6.91 -11.86 -7.81
C GLN A 37 7.09 -13.38 -7.93
N ILE A 38 7.57 -14.07 -6.88
CA ILE A 38 7.68 -15.53 -6.87
C ILE A 38 6.28 -16.16 -7.04
N PRO A 39 6.12 -17.22 -7.86
CA PRO A 39 4.85 -17.92 -8.02
C PRO A 39 4.23 -18.33 -6.68
N GLY A 40 2.94 -18.04 -6.50
CA GLY A 40 2.21 -18.28 -5.25
C GLY A 40 2.19 -17.09 -4.27
N LEU A 41 3.08 -16.10 -4.45
CA LEU A 41 3.04 -14.84 -3.69
C LEU A 41 2.44 -13.68 -4.50
N LYS A 42 2.63 -13.72 -5.83
CA LYS A 42 2.25 -12.64 -6.75
C LYS A 42 0.80 -12.18 -6.62
N ASP A 43 -0.16 -13.10 -6.62
CA ASP A 43 -1.59 -12.74 -6.58
C ASP A 43 -1.95 -11.95 -5.31
N LYS A 44 -1.30 -12.26 -4.18
CA LYS A 44 -1.49 -11.55 -2.92
C LYS A 44 -0.82 -10.18 -2.95
N ALA A 45 0.40 -10.12 -3.49
CA ALA A 45 1.18 -8.89 -3.60
C ALA A 45 0.53 -7.86 -4.53
N ASP A 46 -0.11 -8.33 -5.61
CA ASP A 46 -0.83 -7.50 -6.58
C ASP A 46 -2.24 -7.12 -6.10
N GLY A 47 -2.63 -7.46 -4.86
CA GLY A 47 -3.86 -6.99 -4.21
C GLY A 47 -5.02 -7.98 -4.17
N SER A 48 -4.81 -9.24 -4.54
CA SER A 48 -5.84 -10.30 -4.55
C SER A 48 -7.09 -9.91 -5.36
N ILE A 49 -6.85 -9.39 -6.56
CA ILE A 49 -7.88 -8.84 -7.43
C ILE A 49 -8.78 -9.96 -7.97
N ILE A 50 -10.09 -9.69 -7.97
CA ILE A 50 -11.12 -10.53 -8.59
C ILE A 50 -11.47 -9.92 -9.93
N GLU A 51 -11.34 -10.73 -10.99
CA GLU A 51 -11.65 -10.34 -12.36
C GLU A 51 -12.92 -11.01 -12.87
N LEU A 52 -13.72 -10.26 -13.63
CA LEU A 52 -14.86 -10.78 -14.37
C LEU A 52 -14.72 -10.34 -15.82
N ASN A 53 -14.68 -11.29 -16.76
CA ASN A 53 -14.50 -11.02 -18.20
C ASN A 53 -13.25 -10.18 -18.51
N GLY A 54 -12.14 -10.44 -17.81
CA GLY A 54 -10.87 -9.72 -17.97
C GLY A 54 -10.89 -8.27 -17.45
N LYS A 55 -11.91 -7.89 -16.67
CA LYS A 55 -11.96 -6.59 -16.00
C LYS A 55 -11.83 -6.76 -14.48
N PRO A 56 -11.00 -5.97 -13.80
CA PRO A 56 -10.93 -5.97 -12.34
C PRO A 56 -12.21 -5.38 -11.77
N VAL A 57 -12.92 -6.14 -10.94
CA VAL A 57 -14.21 -5.73 -10.35
C VAL A 57 -14.16 -5.62 -8.83
N ALA A 58 -13.24 -6.31 -8.16
CA ALA A 58 -13.11 -6.30 -6.71
C ALA A 58 -11.71 -6.78 -6.25
N SER A 59 -11.49 -6.79 -4.94
CA SER A 59 -10.43 -7.54 -4.27
C SER A 59 -11.08 -8.47 -3.25
N SER A 60 -10.54 -9.68 -3.06
CA SER A 60 -11.02 -10.60 -2.03
C SER A 60 -10.83 -10.07 -0.60
N LEU A 61 -10.07 -8.99 -0.43
CA LEU A 61 -9.75 -8.37 0.87
C LEU A 61 -10.50 -7.07 1.13
N ILE A 62 -11.20 -6.52 0.14
CA ILE A 62 -11.85 -5.21 0.22
C ILE A 62 -13.37 -5.37 0.17
N GLY A 63 -14.06 -4.77 1.13
CA GLY A 63 -15.52 -4.67 1.13
C GLY A 63 -16.00 -3.54 0.21
N GLN A 64 -17.20 -3.70 -0.34
CA GLN A 64 -17.85 -2.71 -1.19
C GLN A 64 -19.19 -2.30 -0.59
N LEU A 65 -19.67 -1.11 -0.97
CA LEU A 65 -21.00 -0.65 -0.61
C LEU A 65 -22.04 -1.29 -1.53
N PHE A 66 -23.08 -1.88 -0.95
CA PHE A 66 -24.18 -2.52 -1.69
C PHE A 66 -25.49 -1.74 -1.54
N THR A 67 -25.45 -0.46 -1.88
CA THR A 67 -26.60 0.44 -1.88
C THR A 67 -26.84 1.04 -3.27
N ASP A 68 -28.05 1.55 -3.51
CA ASP A 68 -28.35 2.39 -4.66
C ASP A 68 -27.78 3.82 -4.50
N ASP A 69 -27.96 4.67 -5.52
CA ASP A 69 -27.51 6.07 -5.52
C ASP A 69 -28.15 6.94 -4.43
N LYS A 70 -29.23 6.45 -3.80
CA LYS A 70 -29.95 7.12 -2.71
C LYS A 70 -29.54 6.58 -1.34
N GLY A 71 -28.60 5.63 -1.29
CA GLY A 71 -28.14 4.99 -0.06
C GLY A 71 -29.06 3.88 0.45
N ASN A 72 -30.06 3.44 -0.32
CA ASN A 72 -30.92 2.34 0.10
C ASN A 72 -30.22 1.00 -0.14
N PRO A 73 -30.27 0.05 0.82
CA PRO A 73 -29.78 -1.31 0.66
C PRO A 73 -30.33 -2.01 -0.59
N LEU A 74 -29.44 -2.59 -1.41
CA LEU A 74 -29.84 -3.44 -2.52
C LEU A 74 -30.27 -4.84 -2.00
N PRO A 75 -31.54 -5.25 -2.15
CA PRO A 75 -32.07 -6.47 -1.52
C PRO A 75 -31.46 -7.77 -2.06
N GLN A 76 -30.89 -7.74 -3.27
CA GLN A 76 -30.23 -8.89 -3.91
C GLN A 76 -28.83 -9.19 -3.34
N TYR A 77 -28.28 -8.33 -2.48
CA TYR A 77 -26.95 -8.50 -1.91
C TYR A 77 -26.97 -8.57 -0.39
N PHE A 78 -26.01 -9.32 0.16
CA PHE A 78 -25.71 -9.26 1.58
C PHE A 78 -25.23 -7.86 1.95
N GLN A 79 -25.74 -7.35 3.06
CA GLN A 79 -25.40 -6.01 3.52
C GLN A 79 -24.07 -6.03 4.26
N SER A 80 -23.17 -5.16 3.80
CA SER A 80 -21.90 -4.89 4.44
C SER A 80 -22.11 -4.25 5.81
N ARG A 81 -21.09 -4.31 6.67
CA ARG A 81 -21.12 -3.55 7.94
C ARG A 81 -21.16 -2.05 7.64
N PRO A 82 -21.76 -1.20 8.48
CA PRO A 82 -21.63 0.24 8.30
C PRO A 82 -20.16 0.67 8.29
N SER A 83 -19.81 1.58 7.38
CA SER A 83 -18.46 2.14 7.25
C SER A 83 -18.55 3.65 7.16
N ALA A 84 -17.74 4.35 7.96
CA ALA A 84 -17.64 5.80 7.97
C ALA A 84 -16.45 6.32 7.12
N ALA A 85 -15.87 5.46 6.28
CA ALA A 85 -14.78 5.85 5.38
C ALA A 85 -15.35 6.60 4.17
N GLY A 86 -15.10 7.91 4.07
CA GLY A 86 -15.59 8.79 3.01
C GLY A 86 -17.12 8.73 2.86
N ALA A 87 -17.60 8.43 1.65
CA ALA A 87 -19.01 8.20 1.36
C ALA A 87 -19.50 6.76 1.67
N GLY A 88 -18.66 5.95 2.32
CA GLY A 88 -18.91 4.55 2.66
C GLY A 88 -17.98 3.61 1.89
N TYR A 89 -17.08 2.94 2.61
CA TYR A 89 -16.06 2.02 2.03
C TYR A 89 -15.10 2.69 1.03
N ASP A 90 -14.84 3.99 1.18
CA ASP A 90 -13.84 4.70 0.36
C ASP A 90 -12.40 4.36 0.82
N PRO A 91 -11.56 3.73 -0.04
CA PRO A 91 -10.19 3.37 0.32
C PRO A 91 -9.24 4.58 0.45
N LEU A 92 -9.68 5.78 0.07
CA LEU A 92 -8.89 7.01 0.14
C LEU A 92 -9.27 7.90 1.34
N SER A 93 -10.20 7.46 2.18
CA SER A 93 -10.61 8.21 3.38
C SER A 93 -9.45 8.31 4.39
N THR A 94 -9.21 9.51 4.91
CA THR A 94 -8.20 9.82 5.95
C THR A 94 -8.81 10.26 7.25
#